data_AF-A0A0F9EBW0-F1
#
_entry.id   AF-A0A0F9EBW0-F1
#
_cell.length_a   1.000
_cell.length_b   1.000
_cell.length_c   1.000
_cell.angle_alpha   90.00
_cell.angle_beta   90.00
_cell.angle_gamma   90.00
#
_symmetry.space_group_name_H-M   'P 1'
#
loop_
_entity.id
_entity.type
_entity.pdbx_description
1 polymer ?
#
loop_
_entity_poly.entity_id
_entity_poly.type
_entity_poly.pdbx_seq_one_letter_code
_entity_poly.pdbx_strand_id
1 'polypeptide(L)'
;QRPVPPDPSSFTDSVTGEIDRSKYQNAVVQHEDKLHAWRQAQGEPTPVASAPGPTLEDFKTRYEPMKQKHADYEEVINRPVFTREIMEALFESEQGPEIAYFLGKNEAEALRIADLSPAQMLKEIGKLEGKFSAESTKRTISGAPPPITPVGGTATVDKDPDKMTTPEWMAHDKQQRLEKIKKQNAPLGG
;
A
#
# COMPACT_ATOMS: atom_id res chain seq x y z
N GLN A 1 -2.46 -2.89 37.52
CA GLN A 1 -1.02 -2.55 37.35
C GLN A 1 -0.47 -3.41 36.21
N ARG A 2 0.52 -2.94 35.45
CA ARG A 2 1.12 -3.72 34.36
C ARG A 2 1.92 -4.90 34.95
N PRO A 3 1.81 -6.12 34.40
CA PRO A 3 2.66 -7.24 34.81
C PRO A 3 4.15 -6.93 34.64
N VAL A 4 4.95 -7.28 35.63
CA VAL A 4 6.43 -7.14 35.61
C VAL A 4 7.08 -8.45 35.16
N PRO A 5 8.15 -8.41 34.35
CA PRO A 5 8.83 -9.61 33.87
C PRO A 5 9.49 -10.38 35.03
N PRO A 6 9.59 -11.71 34.96
CA PRO A 6 10.28 -12.50 35.97
C PRO A 6 11.79 -12.23 35.91
N ASP A 7 12.43 -12.01 37.06
CA ASP A 7 13.88 -11.88 37.17
C ASP A 7 14.53 -13.28 37.16
N PRO A 8 15.44 -13.60 36.21
CA PRO A 8 16.12 -14.89 36.18
C PRO A 8 16.88 -15.23 37.47
N SER A 9 17.40 -14.22 38.18
CA SER A 9 18.13 -14.42 39.44
C SER A 9 17.24 -14.94 40.58
N SER A 10 15.93 -14.73 40.48
CA SER A 10 14.93 -15.29 41.42
C SER A 10 14.68 -16.79 41.22
N PHE A 11 15.27 -17.41 40.19
CA PHE A 11 15.15 -18.84 39.86
C PHE A 11 16.49 -19.58 39.97
N THR A 12 17.50 -18.96 40.56
CA THR A 12 18.81 -19.59 40.81
C THR A 12 18.72 -20.61 41.95
N ASP A 13 19.24 -21.82 41.72
CA ASP A 13 19.39 -22.83 42.77
C ASP A 13 20.49 -22.43 43.76
N SER A 14 20.20 -22.49 45.06
CA SER A 14 21.12 -22.04 46.12
C SER A 14 22.27 -23.00 46.41
N VAL A 15 22.28 -24.18 45.80
CA VAL A 15 23.32 -25.21 45.96
C VAL A 15 24.23 -25.27 44.74
N THR A 16 23.69 -25.18 43.52
CA THR A 16 24.51 -25.20 42.28
C THR A 16 24.88 -23.82 41.75
N GLY A 17 24.12 -22.77 42.11
CA GLY A 17 24.28 -21.43 41.56
C GLY A 17 23.78 -21.30 40.10
N GLU A 18 23.16 -22.34 39.55
CA GLU A 18 22.60 -22.34 38.20
C GLU A 18 21.13 -21.92 38.20
N ILE A 19 20.70 -21.25 37.13
CA ILE A 19 19.29 -20.87 36.95
C ILE A 19 18.48 -22.13 36.59
N ASP A 20 17.42 -22.40 37.35
CA ASP A 20 16.40 -23.40 36.98
C ASP A 20 15.64 -22.89 35.75
N ARG A 21 16.21 -23.24 34.59
CA ARG A 21 15.73 -22.82 33.27
C ARG A 21 14.26 -23.20 33.05
N SER A 22 13.82 -24.33 33.58
CA SER A 22 12.45 -24.82 33.45
C SER A 22 11.47 -23.97 34.28
N LYS A 23 11.82 -23.64 35.53
CA LYS A 23 11.02 -22.72 36.35
C LYS A 23 10.98 -21.31 35.76
N TYR A 24 12.13 -20.80 35.30
CA TYR A 24 12.22 -19.48 34.66
C TYR A 24 11.37 -19.41 33.38
N GLN A 25 11.47 -20.41 32.49
CA GLN A 25 10.65 -20.50 31.26
C GLN A 25 9.15 -20.52 31.57
N ASN A 26 8.72 -21.33 32.55
CA ASN A 26 7.32 -21.36 32.97
C ASN A 26 6.85 -20.00 33.54
N ALA A 27 7.71 -19.30 34.28
CA ALA A 27 7.41 -17.96 34.79
C ALA A 27 7.31 -16.91 33.67
N VAL A 28 8.13 -17.02 32.62
CA VAL A 28 8.05 -16.16 31.41
C VAL A 28 6.72 -16.37 30.70
N VAL A 29 6.33 -17.63 30.40
CA VAL A 29 5.05 -17.94 29.74
C VAL A 29 3.86 -17.41 30.55
N GLN A 30 3.86 -17.56 31.88
CA GLN A 30 2.82 -17.00 32.74
C GLN A 30 2.84 -15.47 32.81
N HIS A 31 3.98 -14.83 32.64
CA HIS A 31 4.07 -13.37 32.51
C HIS A 31 3.49 -12.90 31.17
N GLU A 32 3.80 -13.58 30.07
CA GLU A 32 3.31 -13.26 28.73
C GLU A 32 1.77 -13.37 28.66
N ASP A 33 1.19 -14.44 29.20
CA ASP A 33 -0.26 -14.62 29.30
C ASP A 33 -0.93 -13.49 30.10
N LYS A 34 -0.41 -13.18 31.31
CA LYS A 34 -0.89 -12.05 32.13
C LYS A 34 -0.73 -10.71 31.42
N LEU A 35 0.33 -10.53 30.63
CA LEU A 35 0.58 -9.31 29.86
C LEU A 35 -0.38 -9.19 28.68
N HIS A 36 -0.71 -10.30 28.01
CA HIS A 36 -1.74 -10.34 26.96
C HIS A 36 -3.14 -10.04 27.52
N ALA A 37 -3.52 -10.67 28.63
CA ALA A 37 -4.77 -10.39 29.32
C ALA A 37 -4.86 -8.93 29.80
N TRP A 38 -3.77 -8.38 30.34
CA TRP A 38 -3.70 -6.97 30.72
C TRP A 38 -3.85 -6.02 29.53
N ARG A 39 -3.20 -6.27 28.39
CA ARG A 39 -3.36 -5.44 27.17
C ARG A 39 -4.81 -5.45 26.68
N GLN A 40 -5.42 -6.63 26.57
CA GLN A 40 -6.84 -6.77 26.17
C GLN A 40 -7.77 -5.99 27.12
N ALA A 41 -7.53 -6.06 28.44
CA ALA A 41 -8.28 -5.30 29.44
C ALA A 41 -8.01 -3.78 29.45
N GLN A 42 -7.03 -3.28 28.69
CA GLN A 42 -6.80 -1.85 28.47
C GLN A 42 -7.35 -1.34 27.14
N GLY A 43 -7.91 -2.21 26.29
CA GLY A 43 -8.33 -1.84 24.95
C GLY A 43 -7.17 -1.48 24.01
N GLU A 44 -5.92 -1.74 24.43
CA GLU A 44 -4.76 -1.73 23.54
C GLU A 44 -5.00 -2.82 22.50
N PRO A 45 -5.10 -2.49 21.20
CA PRO A 45 -5.19 -3.52 20.19
C PRO A 45 -3.94 -4.38 20.30
N THR A 46 -4.13 -5.69 20.51
CA THR A 46 -3.07 -6.61 20.15
C THR A 46 -2.66 -6.30 18.70
N PRO A 47 -1.37 -6.34 18.35
CA PRO A 47 -1.01 -6.47 16.95
C PRO A 47 -1.63 -7.79 16.48
N VAL A 48 -2.83 -7.70 15.93
CA VAL A 48 -3.46 -8.77 15.17
C VAL A 48 -2.40 -9.21 14.18
N ALA A 49 -2.13 -10.51 14.11
CA ALA A 49 -1.27 -11.04 13.07
C ALA A 49 -1.74 -10.43 11.76
N SER A 50 -0.83 -9.72 11.07
CA SER A 50 -1.16 -8.83 9.97
C SER A 50 -2.17 -9.52 9.06
N ALA A 51 -3.26 -8.82 8.69
CA ALA A 51 -4.17 -9.33 7.67
C ALA A 51 -3.30 -9.86 6.52
N PRO A 52 -3.50 -11.13 6.10
CA PRO A 52 -2.50 -11.85 5.32
C PRO A 52 -2.09 -10.98 4.14
N GLY A 53 -0.81 -10.57 4.16
CA GLY A 53 -0.27 -9.73 3.10
C GLY A 53 -0.49 -10.41 1.75
N PRO A 54 -0.62 -9.64 0.66
CA PRO A 54 -0.94 -10.18 -0.66
C PRO A 54 -0.06 -11.39 -0.97
N THR A 55 -0.70 -12.53 -1.16
CA THR A 55 0.00 -13.80 -1.19
C THR A 55 0.77 -13.95 -2.50
N LEU A 56 1.73 -14.89 -2.52
CA LEU A 56 2.39 -15.28 -3.76
C LEU A 56 1.39 -15.79 -4.82
N GLU A 57 0.24 -16.32 -4.38
CA GLU A 57 -0.84 -16.79 -5.25
C GLU A 57 -1.63 -15.61 -5.84
N ASP A 58 -1.91 -14.58 -5.05
CA ASP A 58 -2.52 -13.32 -5.52
C ASP A 58 -1.63 -12.65 -6.57
N PHE A 59 -0.32 -12.55 -6.30
CA PHE A 59 0.62 -11.97 -7.27
C PHE A 59 0.72 -12.80 -8.55
N LYS A 60 0.82 -14.14 -8.45
CA LYS A 60 0.82 -15.05 -9.62
C LYS A 60 -0.42 -14.87 -10.49
N THR A 61 -1.59 -14.70 -9.87
CA THR A 61 -2.86 -14.48 -10.59
C THR A 61 -2.84 -13.20 -11.42
N ARG A 62 -2.11 -12.16 -10.98
CA ARG A 62 -1.90 -10.91 -11.72
C ARG A 62 -0.71 -10.98 -12.70
N TYR A 63 0.26 -11.85 -12.45
CA TYR A 63 1.46 -12.08 -13.26
C TYR A 63 1.17 -12.81 -14.58
N GLU A 64 0.44 -13.93 -14.53
CA GLU A 64 0.14 -14.76 -15.69
C GLU A 64 -0.48 -14.01 -16.89
N PRO A 65 -1.52 -13.17 -16.74
CA PRO A 65 -2.06 -12.42 -17.88
C PRO A 65 -1.05 -11.42 -18.47
N MET A 66 -0.14 -10.86 -17.66
CA MET A 66 0.91 -9.98 -18.16
C MET A 66 1.94 -10.76 -18.99
N LYS A 67 2.36 -11.94 -18.53
CA LYS A 67 3.24 -12.86 -19.28
C LYS A 67 2.62 -13.33 -20.60
N GLN A 68 1.32 -13.59 -20.63
CA GLN A 68 0.61 -13.96 -21.86
C GLN A 68 0.48 -12.80 -22.85
N LYS A 69 0.29 -11.57 -22.34
CA LYS A 69 0.13 -10.35 -23.14
C LYS A 69 1.47 -9.78 -23.65
N HIS A 70 2.55 -10.01 -22.93
CA HIS A 70 3.88 -9.45 -23.18
C HIS A 70 4.93 -10.59 -23.16
N ALA A 71 5.32 -11.08 -24.34
CA ALA A 71 6.21 -12.23 -24.48
C ALA A 71 7.63 -12.00 -23.90
N ASP A 72 8.02 -10.74 -23.78
CA ASP A 72 9.27 -10.24 -23.21
C ASP A 72 9.16 -9.87 -21.71
N TYR A 73 7.99 -10.06 -21.09
CA TYR A 73 7.73 -9.67 -19.71
C TYR A 73 8.73 -10.25 -18.71
N GLU A 74 9.02 -11.55 -18.81
CA GLU A 74 9.95 -12.21 -17.89
C GLU A 74 11.38 -11.69 -18.06
N GLU A 75 11.82 -11.39 -19.28
CA GLU A 75 13.13 -10.74 -19.50
C GLU A 75 13.15 -9.35 -18.87
N VAL A 76 12.09 -8.56 -19.06
CA VAL A 76 11.96 -7.18 -18.60
C VAL A 76 12.01 -7.07 -17.08
N ILE A 77 11.32 -7.95 -16.33
CA ILE A 77 11.30 -7.90 -14.86
C ILE A 77 12.55 -8.52 -14.20
N ASN A 78 13.30 -9.38 -14.90
CA ASN A 78 14.53 -9.98 -14.38
C ASN A 78 15.78 -9.10 -14.58
N ARG A 79 15.61 -7.86 -15.09
CA ARG A 79 16.69 -6.89 -15.27
C ARG A 79 17.24 -6.43 -13.91
N PRO A 80 18.55 -6.16 -13.78
CA PRO A 80 19.19 -5.77 -12.52
C PRO A 80 18.87 -4.32 -12.05
N VAL A 81 17.73 -3.77 -12.48
CA VAL A 81 17.26 -2.41 -12.15
C VAL A 81 16.28 -2.39 -10.97
N PHE A 82 15.78 -3.56 -10.56
CA PHE A 82 14.88 -3.70 -9.42
C PHE A 82 15.67 -3.99 -8.14
N THR A 83 15.58 -3.07 -7.17
CA THR A 83 16.03 -3.33 -5.79
C THR A 83 15.03 -4.21 -5.06
N ARG A 84 15.45 -4.81 -3.93
CA ARG A 84 14.55 -5.65 -3.12
C ARG A 84 13.34 -4.85 -2.64
N GLU A 85 13.57 -3.62 -2.18
CA GLU A 85 12.54 -2.72 -1.65
C GLU A 85 11.52 -2.32 -2.73
N ILE A 86 11.94 -2.14 -3.99
CA ILE A 86 11.01 -1.95 -5.11
C ILE A 86 10.19 -3.22 -5.35
N MET A 87 10.83 -4.40 -5.38
CA MET A 87 10.13 -5.67 -5.59
C MET A 87 9.09 -5.94 -4.50
N GLU A 88 9.43 -5.71 -3.23
CA GLU A 88 8.51 -5.83 -2.08
C GLU A 88 7.27 -4.93 -2.27
N ALA A 89 7.47 -3.65 -2.59
CA ALA A 89 6.36 -2.72 -2.88
C ALA A 89 5.52 -3.11 -4.11
N LEU A 90 6.13 -3.76 -5.12
CA LEU A 90 5.42 -4.28 -6.29
C LEU A 90 4.63 -5.56 -5.98
N PHE A 91 5.10 -6.42 -5.06
CA PHE A 91 4.30 -7.54 -4.56
C PHE A 91 3.07 -7.06 -3.77
N GLU A 92 3.22 -5.97 -3.01
CA GLU A 92 2.13 -5.36 -2.25
C GLU A 92 1.07 -4.67 -3.13
N SER A 93 1.46 -4.13 -4.29
CA SER A 93 0.58 -3.40 -5.20
C SER A 93 -0.42 -4.29 -5.97
N GLU A 94 -1.64 -3.79 -6.15
CA GLU A 94 -2.64 -4.40 -7.03
C GLU A 94 -2.22 -4.31 -8.50
N GLN A 95 -1.55 -3.22 -8.90
CA GLN A 95 -1.05 -3.00 -10.26
C GLN A 95 0.43 -3.39 -10.41
N GLY A 96 1.02 -4.05 -9.40
CA GLY A 96 2.43 -4.43 -9.32
C GLY A 96 3.01 -4.99 -10.61
N PRO A 97 2.41 -6.00 -11.26
CA PRO A 97 2.87 -6.53 -12.55
C PRO A 97 2.94 -5.51 -13.70
N GLU A 98 1.95 -4.61 -13.83
CA GLU A 98 1.95 -3.60 -14.90
C GLU A 98 2.97 -2.48 -14.61
N ILE A 99 3.14 -2.11 -13.33
CA ILE A 99 4.21 -1.20 -12.88
C ILE A 99 5.60 -1.83 -13.10
N ALA A 100 5.79 -3.11 -12.78
CA ALA A 100 7.04 -3.83 -12.97
C ALA A 100 7.46 -3.83 -14.46
N TYR A 101 6.54 -4.16 -15.36
CA TYR A 101 6.81 -4.09 -16.80
C TYR A 101 7.16 -2.68 -17.26
N PHE A 102 6.44 -1.65 -16.78
CA PHE A 102 6.77 -0.26 -17.09
C PHE A 102 8.17 0.13 -16.62
N LEU A 103 8.54 -0.19 -15.38
CA LEU A 103 9.85 0.13 -14.81
C LEU A 103 11.00 -0.61 -15.52
N GLY A 104 10.81 -1.89 -15.86
CA GLY A 104 11.82 -2.67 -16.59
C GLY A 104 12.00 -2.19 -18.05
N LYS A 105 10.96 -1.58 -18.64
CA LYS A 105 11.06 -0.87 -19.93
C LYS A 105 11.65 0.54 -19.82
N ASN A 106 11.65 1.13 -18.62
CA ASN A 106 12.11 2.49 -18.34
C ASN A 106 13.19 2.44 -17.25
N GLU A 107 14.32 1.80 -17.54
CA GLU A 107 15.41 1.54 -16.59
C GLU A 107 15.90 2.80 -15.86
N ALA A 108 15.93 3.94 -16.55
CA ALA A 108 16.28 5.24 -15.95
C ALA A 108 15.29 5.69 -14.86
N GLU A 109 13.99 5.40 -15.01
CA GLU A 109 12.95 5.70 -14.01
C GLU A 109 12.99 4.69 -12.86
N ALA A 110 13.27 3.42 -13.13
CA ALA A 110 13.51 2.41 -12.10
C ALA A 110 14.69 2.79 -11.19
N LEU A 111 15.84 3.16 -11.80
CA LEU A 111 17.02 3.64 -11.09
C LEU A 111 16.75 4.95 -10.32
N ARG A 112 16.02 5.90 -10.92
CA ARG A 112 15.61 7.14 -10.23
C ARG A 112 14.75 6.86 -9.00
N ILE A 113 13.85 5.88 -9.06
CA ILE A 113 12.99 5.50 -7.93
C ILE A 113 13.79 4.73 -6.87
N ALA A 114 14.76 3.89 -7.27
CA ALA A 114 15.65 3.16 -6.37
C ALA A 114 16.58 4.06 -5.54
N ASP A 115 16.96 5.23 -6.07
CA ASP A 115 17.81 6.22 -5.37
C ASP A 115 17.02 7.08 -4.34
N LEU A 116 15.69 6.96 -4.30
CA LEU A 116 14.84 7.70 -3.35
C LEU A 116 14.88 7.07 -1.95
N SER A 117 14.59 7.87 -0.92
CA SER A 117 14.30 7.31 0.40
C SER A 117 13.07 6.38 0.36
N PRO A 118 12.98 5.33 1.21
CA PRO A 118 11.89 4.35 1.13
C PRO A 118 10.48 4.94 1.14
N ALA A 119 10.24 5.99 1.95
CA ALA A 119 8.95 6.67 1.99
C ALA A 119 8.62 7.46 0.69
N GLN A 120 9.63 7.96 -0.01
CA GLN A 120 9.47 8.60 -1.32
C GLN A 120 9.31 7.57 -2.44
N MET A 121 10.06 6.47 -2.40
CA MET A 121 9.94 5.33 -3.31
C MET A 121 8.51 4.77 -3.31
N LEU A 122 7.95 4.44 -2.13
CA LEU A 122 6.57 3.98 -1.98
C LEU A 122 5.55 5.00 -2.51
N LYS A 123 5.80 6.30 -2.32
CA LYS A 123 4.95 7.37 -2.85
C LYS A 123 4.97 7.46 -4.38
N GLU A 124 6.12 7.23 -5.02
CA GLU A 124 6.18 7.17 -6.49
C GLU A 124 5.53 5.89 -7.04
N ILE A 125 5.71 4.74 -6.39
CA ILE A 125 5.04 3.48 -6.76
C ILE A 125 3.51 3.63 -6.64
N GLY A 126 3.00 4.20 -5.55
CA GLY A 126 1.56 4.48 -5.39
C GLY A 126 0.99 5.47 -6.41
N LYS A 127 1.79 6.44 -6.89
CA LYS A 127 1.38 7.29 -8.04
C LYS A 127 1.30 6.49 -9.34
N LEU A 128 2.20 5.53 -9.57
CA LEU A 128 2.16 4.65 -10.74
C LEU A 128 0.93 3.73 -10.65
N GLU A 129 0.67 3.14 -9.50
CA GLU A 129 -0.55 2.34 -9.24
C GLU A 129 -1.83 3.12 -9.55
N GLY A 130 -1.95 4.36 -9.07
CA GLY A 130 -3.08 5.23 -9.39
C GLY A 130 -3.23 5.53 -10.90
N LYS A 131 -2.12 5.65 -11.64
CA LYS A 131 -2.15 5.82 -13.10
C LYS A 131 -2.62 4.55 -13.82
N PHE A 132 -2.08 3.38 -13.47
CA PHE A 132 -2.45 2.11 -14.11
C PHE A 132 -3.89 1.69 -13.77
N SER A 133 -4.33 1.89 -12.53
CA SER A 133 -5.73 1.69 -12.13
C SER A 133 -6.70 2.60 -12.92
N ALA A 134 -6.35 3.88 -13.09
CA ALA A 134 -7.13 4.81 -13.91
C ALA A 134 -7.11 4.45 -15.41
N GLU A 135 -6.00 3.94 -15.94
CA GLU A 135 -5.91 3.52 -17.34
C GLU A 135 -6.64 2.21 -17.62
N SER A 136 -6.56 1.23 -16.73
CA SER A 136 -7.36 0.00 -16.75
C SER A 136 -8.87 0.35 -16.82
N THR A 137 -9.30 1.29 -15.97
CA THR A 137 -10.68 1.83 -15.98
C THR A 137 -11.04 2.57 -17.29
N LYS A 138 -10.09 3.19 -17.99
CA LYS A 138 -10.35 3.83 -19.29
C LYS A 138 -10.44 2.83 -20.43
N ARG A 139 -9.64 1.75 -20.43
CA ARG A 139 -9.66 0.72 -21.50
C ARG A 139 -11.01 0.02 -21.60
N THR A 140 -11.79 -0.08 -20.52
CA THR A 140 -13.13 -0.71 -20.53
C THR A 140 -14.24 0.15 -21.14
N ILE A 141 -14.01 1.45 -21.39
CA ILE A 141 -15.02 2.37 -21.95
C ILE A 141 -15.07 2.31 -23.49
N SER A 142 -14.10 1.68 -24.15
CA SER A 142 -14.01 1.56 -25.62
C SER A 142 -14.92 0.48 -26.23
N GLY A 143 -16.19 0.42 -25.79
CA GLY A 143 -17.19 -0.55 -26.24
C GLY A 143 -18.39 0.05 -27.01
N ALA A 144 -18.41 1.37 -27.24
CA ALA A 144 -19.47 2.01 -28.02
C ALA A 144 -19.15 1.91 -29.54
N PRO A 145 -20.06 1.37 -30.39
CA PRO A 145 -19.90 1.47 -31.84
C PRO A 145 -19.87 2.94 -32.26
N PRO A 146 -19.09 3.30 -33.30
CA PRO A 146 -18.74 4.69 -33.59
C PRO A 146 -20.00 5.54 -33.84
N PRO A 147 -20.14 6.71 -33.18
CA PRO A 147 -21.21 7.63 -33.49
C PRO A 147 -21.08 8.14 -34.93
N ILE A 148 -22.22 8.22 -35.60
CA ILE A 148 -22.37 8.69 -36.99
C ILE A 148 -21.59 9.99 -37.27
N THR A 149 -20.97 10.05 -38.44
CA THR A 149 -20.08 11.15 -38.88
C THR A 149 -20.75 12.53 -38.79
N PRO A 150 -20.25 13.48 -37.98
CA PRO A 150 -20.69 14.86 -38.06
C PRO A 150 -20.09 15.54 -39.29
N VAL A 151 -20.94 16.13 -40.11
CA VAL A 151 -20.54 16.92 -41.28
C VAL A 151 -20.10 18.33 -40.88
N GLY A 152 -18.92 18.75 -41.35
CA GLY A 152 -18.52 20.15 -41.52
C GLY A 152 -18.32 21.00 -40.25
N GLY A 153 -17.07 21.24 -39.86
CA GLY A 153 -16.72 22.22 -38.83
C GLY A 153 -15.22 22.49 -38.75
N THR A 154 -14.74 23.52 -39.46
CA THR A 154 -13.33 23.95 -39.43
C THR A 154 -13.01 24.76 -38.16
N ALA A 155 -12.05 24.30 -37.34
CA ALA A 155 -11.25 25.18 -36.47
C ALA A 155 -9.91 24.54 -36.06
N THR A 156 -8.85 25.27 -36.38
CA THR A 156 -7.45 25.23 -35.92
C THR A 156 -7.06 24.42 -34.67
N VAL A 157 -5.93 23.70 -34.80
CA VAL A 157 -5.09 23.21 -33.69
C VAL A 157 -4.38 24.36 -32.99
N ASP A 158 -4.31 24.33 -31.66
CA ASP A 158 -3.14 24.80 -30.92
C ASP A 158 -2.98 24.05 -29.58
N LYS A 159 -1.75 23.91 -29.09
CA LYS A 159 -1.39 23.38 -27.75
C LYS A 159 -0.90 24.58 -26.92
N ASP A 160 -1.14 24.71 -25.62
CA ASP A 160 -0.57 23.93 -24.52
C ASP A 160 -1.18 24.48 -23.19
N PRO A 161 -1.32 23.67 -22.12
CA PRO A 161 -1.66 24.20 -20.79
C PRO A 161 -0.73 23.76 -19.64
N ASP A 162 0.60 23.82 -19.80
CA ASP A 162 1.52 23.85 -18.63
C ASP A 162 1.63 25.27 -18.04
N LYS A 163 0.51 25.82 -17.53
CA LYS A 163 0.46 26.99 -16.62
C LYS A 163 -0.87 27.07 -15.86
N MET A 164 -0.99 26.39 -14.72
CA MET A 164 -1.42 27.04 -13.46
C MET A 164 -1.39 26.08 -12.25
N THR A 165 -0.73 26.55 -11.19
CA THR A 165 -0.54 25.85 -9.92
C THR A 165 -1.70 26.10 -8.95
N THR A 166 -2.45 25.05 -8.58
CA THR A 166 -2.83 24.71 -7.18
C THR A 166 -4.16 25.15 -6.51
N PRO A 167 -4.62 26.42 -6.40
CA PRO A 167 -5.55 26.82 -5.34
C PRO A 167 -6.98 26.29 -5.50
N GLU A 168 -7.41 25.97 -6.72
CA GLU A 168 -8.79 25.54 -7.01
C GLU A 168 -9.21 24.30 -6.21
N TRP A 169 -8.27 23.41 -5.88
CA TRP A 169 -8.55 22.24 -5.05
C TRP A 169 -9.02 22.61 -3.63
N MET A 170 -8.47 23.68 -3.04
CA MET A 170 -8.88 24.14 -1.71
C MET A 170 -10.24 24.84 -1.70
N ALA A 171 -10.65 25.42 -2.83
CA ALA A 171 -11.97 26.05 -2.96
C ALA A 171 -13.09 24.99 -2.99
N HIS A 172 -12.88 23.90 -3.73
CA HIS A 172 -13.86 22.82 -3.84
C HIS A 172 -14.03 22.04 -2.52
N ASP A 173 -12.94 21.73 -1.80
CA ASP A 173 -13.03 21.05 -0.50
C ASP A 173 -13.78 21.89 0.56
N LYS A 174 -13.49 23.20 0.62
CA LYS A 174 -14.15 24.12 1.56
C LYS A 174 -15.66 24.21 1.34
N GLN A 175 -16.13 24.17 0.08
CA GLN A 175 -17.56 24.15 -0.24
C GLN A 175 -18.23 22.84 0.21
N GLN A 176 -17.64 21.69 -0.12
CA GLN A 176 -18.15 20.37 0.28
C GLN A 176 -18.25 20.22 1.81
N ARG A 177 -17.26 20.77 2.53
CA ARG A 177 -17.21 20.74 3.99
C ARG A 177 -18.24 21.66 4.64
N LEU A 178 -18.51 22.83 4.07
CA LEU A 178 -19.58 23.74 4.52
C LEU A 178 -20.98 23.15 4.27
N GLU A 179 -21.22 22.53 3.11
CA GLU A 179 -22.47 21.82 2.78
C GLU A 179 -22.75 20.70 3.82
N LYS A 180 -21.77 19.86 4.14
CA LYS A 180 -21.93 18.81 5.17
C LYS A 180 -22.24 19.38 6.56
N ILE A 181 -21.54 20.42 7.00
CA ILE A 181 -21.79 21.06 8.31
C ILE A 181 -23.19 21.67 8.36
N LYS A 182 -23.64 22.31 7.27
CA LYS A 182 -24.97 22.92 7.16
C LYS A 182 -26.09 21.87 7.17
N LYS A 183 -25.84 20.69 6.59
CA LYS A 183 -26.79 19.56 6.55
C LYS A 183 -26.87 18.76 7.86
N GLN A 184 -25.85 18.83 8.71
CA GLN A 184 -25.79 18.10 9.98
C GLN A 184 -26.40 18.88 11.17
N ASN A 185 -26.71 20.17 11.01
CA ASN A 185 -27.18 21.05 12.09
C ASN A 185 -28.59 21.65 11.85
N ALA A 186 -29.44 20.93 11.09
CA ALA A 186 -30.84 21.29 10.89
C ALA A 186 -31.72 20.57 11.94
N PRO A 187 -32.49 21.29 12.78
CA PRO A 187 -33.29 20.68 13.83
C PRO A 187 -34.51 19.92 13.28
N LEU A 188 -34.82 18.79 13.92
CA LEU A 188 -36.04 18.01 13.67
C LEU A 188 -37.26 18.84 14.12
N GLY A 189 -38.12 19.23 13.18
CA GLY A 189 -39.38 19.91 13.42
C GLY A 189 -40.47 19.37 12.52
N GLY A 190 -41.32 18.50 13.08
CA GLY A 190 -42.47 17.85 12.46
C GLY A 190 -43.21 17.04 13.50
#